data_AF-K0SCI7-F1
#
_entry.id   AF-K0SCI7-F1
#
_cell.length_a   1.000
_cell.length_b   1.000
_cell.length_c   1.000
_cell.angle_alpha   90.00
_cell.angle_beta   90.00
_cell.angle_gamma   90.00
#
_symmetry.space_group_name_H-M   'P 1'
#
loop_
_entity.id
_entity.type
_entity.pdbx_description
1 polymer ?
#
loop_
_entity_poly.entity_id
_entity_poly.type
_entity_poly.pdbx_seq_one_letter_code
_entity_poly.pdbx_strand_id
1 'polypeptide(L)'
;MDASNEGGGICLKMDGRNDSNECGICLGEWTNPVKLPCGHSFCADCLSGWKPKFGRLNDRQRKRCPLCRGSIPPSQEQISEIKMTMFLMNNTSVDDPNYGIYAREVGQFEAEYGEDWDGTTIEYGNDFVSIPDYVGKAVYQGDLRTVLQWLGKGNIKERANAKLEDGGNISLLLFAAMNQHHDLMSYLLLNGADVNALDSAGMSVLTLIGCRPGNLSRAVRLLLSWGAELFMDGKGMAGQDRKLACAEISEGGNAAIANLMSSELWGRRCEVISAPNTSNDLVSKTCVVDDYITESNQYKVKMEFTNEVLLLDSDNLKRRDRTPQDPGYYVECKNNRLIHRDFKSNEECQAFIASLCANGQEASEVDPDAEAKAEQAAADLLAELGLEDMESLGSSASKKEKHPVTTGRKKKRGGKRKGVKPV
;
A
#
# COMPACT_ATOMS: atom_id res chain seq x y z
N MET A 1 -28.17 58.01 -52.89
CA MET A 1 -28.28 57.35 -51.58
C MET A 1 -28.23 55.85 -51.82
N ASP A 2 -27.26 55.37 -52.59
CA ASP A 2 -25.83 55.18 -52.25
C ASP A 2 -25.65 53.82 -51.59
N ALA A 3 -24.64 53.01 -51.87
CA ALA A 3 -23.69 52.84 -52.95
C ALA A 3 -23.03 51.48 -52.66
N SER A 4 -22.67 50.74 -53.70
CA SER A 4 -21.86 49.51 -53.59
C SER A 4 -20.50 49.80 -52.93
N ASN A 5 -19.96 48.86 -52.13
CA ASN A 5 -18.52 48.57 -52.17
C ASN A 5 -18.16 47.21 -51.55
N GLU A 6 -17.23 46.53 -52.22
CA GLU A 6 -16.62 45.24 -51.88
C GLU A 6 -15.44 45.39 -50.90
N GLY A 7 -15.07 44.26 -50.27
CA GLY A 7 -13.80 44.04 -49.56
C GLY A 7 -13.99 42.90 -48.56
N GLY A 8 -13.41 41.70 -48.69
CA GLY A 8 -12.13 41.33 -49.27
C GLY A 8 -11.13 41.06 -48.13
N GLY A 9 -10.91 39.78 -47.79
CA GLY A 9 -9.92 39.32 -46.80
C GLY A 9 -10.37 39.54 -45.35
N ILE A 10 -10.15 38.66 -44.38
CA ILE A 10 -9.06 37.69 -44.23
C ILE A 10 -9.64 36.55 -43.39
N CYS A 11 -9.67 35.34 -43.94
CA CYS A 11 -9.75 34.12 -43.14
C CYS A 11 -8.43 34.05 -42.37
N LEU A 12 -8.39 34.60 -41.14
CA LEU A 12 -7.33 34.27 -40.22
C LEU A 12 -7.53 32.80 -39.83
N LYS A 13 -6.97 31.92 -40.65
CA LYS A 13 -6.39 30.67 -40.16
C LYS A 13 -5.50 31.06 -38.99
N MET A 14 -5.99 30.85 -37.78
CA MET A 14 -5.07 30.67 -36.66
C MET A 14 -4.47 29.27 -36.81
N ASP A 15 -3.55 29.17 -37.78
CA ASP A 15 -2.44 28.22 -37.69
C ASP A 15 -1.51 28.75 -36.61
N GLY A 16 -1.94 28.58 -35.36
CA GLY A 16 -1.16 28.84 -34.17
C GLY A 16 -1.02 27.52 -33.45
N ARG A 17 0.05 26.79 -33.75
CA ARG A 17 0.59 25.74 -32.88
C ARG A 17 0.92 26.42 -31.55
N ASN A 18 -0.07 26.53 -30.67
CA ASN A 18 0.17 26.93 -29.30
C ASN A 18 0.63 25.66 -28.59
N ASP A 19 1.90 25.31 -28.82
CA ASP A 19 2.68 24.43 -27.95
C ASP A 19 2.94 25.17 -26.62
N SER A 20 1.90 25.77 -26.04
CA SER A 20 1.95 26.31 -24.70
C SER A 20 1.89 25.10 -23.79
N ASN A 21 3.05 24.63 -23.33
CA ASN A 21 3.21 23.66 -22.24
C ASN A 21 2.71 24.24 -20.91
N GLU A 22 1.59 24.95 -20.93
CA GLU A 22 1.04 25.74 -19.85
C GLU A 22 -0.19 25.03 -19.29
N CYS A 23 -0.23 24.85 -17.98
CA CYS A 23 -1.33 24.21 -17.29
C CYS A 23 -2.54 25.16 -17.23
N GLY A 24 -3.69 24.73 -17.74
CA GLY A 24 -4.93 25.52 -17.69
C GLY A 24 -5.52 25.77 -16.28
N ILE A 25 -4.82 25.35 -15.21
CA ILE A 25 -5.20 25.58 -13.81
C ILE A 25 -4.19 26.51 -13.12
N CYS A 26 -2.89 26.19 -13.14
CA CYS A 26 -1.86 27.01 -12.48
C CYS A 26 -1.21 28.06 -13.39
N LEU A 27 -1.48 28.03 -14.70
CA LEU A 27 -0.91 28.95 -15.70
C LEU A 27 0.63 28.92 -15.75
N GLY A 28 1.23 27.82 -15.29
CA GLY A 28 2.67 27.57 -15.32
C GLY A 28 3.03 26.39 -16.21
N GLU A 29 4.33 26.14 -16.38
CA GLU A 29 4.80 24.99 -17.14
C GLU A 29 4.30 23.66 -16.56
N TRP A 30 4.01 22.70 -17.43
CA TRP A 30 3.52 21.38 -17.01
C TRP A 30 4.55 20.64 -16.14
N THR A 31 4.09 20.20 -14.98
CA THR A 31 4.77 19.26 -14.11
C THR A 31 3.95 17.98 -14.06
N ASN A 32 4.54 16.85 -14.50
CA ASN A 32 3.87 15.56 -14.61
C ASN A 32 2.47 15.67 -15.28
N PRO A 33 2.40 16.01 -16.58
CA PRO A 33 1.15 16.33 -17.25
C PRO A 33 0.22 15.11 -17.33
N VAL A 34 -1.01 15.30 -16.88
CA VAL A 34 -2.09 14.32 -17.00
C VAL A 34 -3.04 14.77 -18.10
N LYS A 35 -3.23 13.91 -19.11
CA LYS A 35 -4.07 14.20 -20.27
C LYS A 35 -5.46 13.58 -20.09
N LEU A 36 -6.49 14.42 -20.16
CA LEU A 36 -7.89 13.98 -20.11
C LEU A 36 -8.36 13.42 -21.47
N PRO A 37 -9.42 12.58 -21.50
CA PRO A 37 -10.02 12.10 -22.75
C PRO A 37 -10.51 13.22 -23.69
N CYS A 38 -10.88 14.37 -23.13
CA CYS A 38 -11.26 15.56 -23.91
C CYS A 38 -10.08 16.26 -24.60
N GLY A 39 -8.84 15.75 -24.44
CA GLY A 39 -7.62 16.25 -25.07
C GLY A 39 -6.85 17.30 -24.27
N HIS A 40 -7.43 17.86 -23.20
CA HIS A 40 -6.77 18.86 -22.36
C HIS A 40 -5.81 18.21 -21.35
N SER A 41 -4.65 18.83 -21.14
CA SER A 41 -3.64 18.40 -20.17
C SER A 41 -3.49 19.40 -19.03
N PHE A 42 -3.21 18.89 -17.84
CA PHE A 42 -2.98 19.68 -16.63
C PHE A 42 -1.83 19.06 -15.82
N CYS A 43 -1.18 19.83 -14.95
CA CYS A 43 -0.27 19.23 -13.97
C CYS A 43 -1.02 18.23 -13.09
N ALA A 44 -0.40 17.10 -12.74
CA ALA A 44 -0.98 16.09 -11.86
C ALA A 44 -1.58 16.69 -10.58
N ASP A 45 -0.83 17.54 -9.88
CA ASP A 45 -1.28 18.18 -8.63
C ASP A 45 -2.40 19.20 -8.83
N CYS A 46 -2.42 19.86 -9.98
CA CYS A 46 -3.48 20.81 -10.31
C CYS A 46 -4.80 20.08 -10.60
N LEU A 47 -4.73 18.99 -11.37
CA LEU A 47 -5.90 18.18 -11.68
C LEU A 47 -6.40 17.47 -10.42
N SER A 48 -5.51 16.92 -9.59
CA SER A 48 -5.87 16.27 -8.32
C SER A 48 -6.45 17.27 -7.32
N GLY A 49 -5.98 18.52 -7.29
CA GLY A 49 -6.61 19.58 -6.49
C GLY A 49 -8.01 19.99 -7.01
N TRP A 50 -8.30 19.79 -8.29
CA TRP A 50 -9.59 20.10 -8.92
C TRP A 50 -10.61 18.97 -8.79
N LYS A 51 -10.18 17.75 -9.08
CA LYS A 51 -10.86 16.47 -8.87
C LYS A 51 -9.88 15.55 -8.12
N PRO A 52 -10.02 15.40 -6.80
CA PRO A 52 -9.19 14.53 -5.99
C PRO A 52 -9.17 13.12 -6.57
N LYS A 53 -7.94 12.61 -6.66
CA LYS A 53 -7.69 11.22 -7.03
C LYS A 53 -7.94 10.25 -5.88
N PHE A 54 -7.86 10.75 -4.64
CA PHE A 54 -8.27 10.07 -3.42
C PHE A 54 -9.60 10.69 -2.97
N GLY A 55 -10.63 9.91 -2.66
CA GLY A 55 -11.81 10.47 -2.00
C GLY A 55 -13.11 9.68 -2.17
N ARG A 56 -13.93 9.74 -1.12
CA ARG A 56 -15.31 9.21 -1.14
C ARG A 56 -16.20 10.05 -2.06
N LEU A 57 -17.11 9.38 -2.74
CA LEU A 57 -18.05 9.93 -3.75
C LEU A 57 -19.04 10.98 -3.23
N ASN A 58 -18.97 11.36 -1.94
CA ASN A 58 -19.90 12.29 -1.30
C ASN A 58 -19.56 13.76 -1.53
N ASP A 59 -18.37 14.07 -2.03
CA ASP A 59 -17.96 15.45 -2.18
C ASP A 59 -18.49 16.04 -3.50
N ARG A 60 -19.25 17.14 -3.41
CA ARG A 60 -19.89 17.85 -4.55
C ARG A 60 -18.86 18.60 -5.41
N GLN A 61 -17.70 17.99 -5.65
CA GLN A 61 -16.55 18.62 -6.25
C GLN A 61 -16.62 18.63 -7.78
N ARG A 62 -15.66 19.31 -8.41
CA ARG A 62 -15.67 19.74 -9.80
C ARG A 62 -15.35 18.57 -10.74
N LYS A 63 -16.36 17.80 -11.12
CA LYS A 63 -16.28 16.55 -11.92
C LYS A 63 -16.04 16.73 -13.43
N ARG A 64 -15.76 17.96 -13.86
CA ARG A 64 -15.70 18.35 -15.27
C ARG A 64 -14.41 19.06 -15.58
N CYS A 65 -13.92 18.87 -16.80
CA CYS A 65 -12.72 19.52 -17.30
C CYS A 65 -12.81 21.04 -17.10
N PRO A 66 -11.79 21.69 -16.49
CA PRO A 66 -11.77 23.14 -16.29
C PRO A 66 -11.96 23.96 -17.58
N LEU A 67 -11.50 23.43 -18.72
CA LEU A 67 -11.47 24.15 -20.00
C LEU A 67 -12.74 23.90 -20.83
N CYS A 68 -13.14 22.64 -21.05
CA CYS A 68 -14.26 22.31 -21.94
C CYS A 68 -15.51 21.76 -21.24
N ARG A 69 -15.46 21.56 -19.92
CA ARG A 69 -16.52 20.96 -19.11
C ARG A 69 -16.92 19.52 -19.51
N GLY A 70 -16.11 18.85 -20.31
CA GLY A 70 -16.22 17.41 -20.58
C GLY A 70 -16.11 16.59 -19.29
N SER A 71 -16.74 15.43 -19.25
CA SER A 71 -16.69 14.53 -18.10
C SER A 71 -15.25 14.06 -17.86
N ILE A 72 -14.87 14.04 -16.59
CA ILE A 72 -13.58 13.52 -16.17
C ILE A 72 -13.77 12.09 -15.66
N PRO A 73 -13.05 11.07 -16.20
CA PRO A 73 -13.17 9.69 -15.74
C PRO A 73 -12.69 9.51 -14.28
N PRO A 74 -12.99 8.35 -13.64
CA PRO A 74 -12.44 8.02 -12.33
C PRO A 74 -10.90 7.89 -12.39
N SER A 75 -10.21 8.20 -11.30
CA SER A 75 -8.78 7.91 -11.18
C SER A 75 -8.54 6.42 -10.96
N GLN A 76 -7.32 5.96 -11.22
CA GLN A 76 -6.92 4.59 -10.93
C GLN A 76 -7.08 4.23 -9.45
N GLU A 77 -6.83 5.17 -8.54
CA GLU A 77 -7.09 4.95 -7.11
C GLU A 77 -8.58 4.77 -6.80
N GLN A 78 -9.47 5.56 -7.40
CA GLN A 78 -10.92 5.39 -7.24
C GLN A 78 -11.40 4.02 -7.76
N ILE A 79 -10.80 3.53 -8.84
CA ILE A 79 -11.12 2.21 -9.41
C ILE A 79 -10.63 1.09 -8.50
N SER A 80 -9.40 1.19 -8.02
CA SER A 80 -8.84 0.27 -7.02
C SER A 80 -9.73 0.20 -5.77
N GLU A 81 -10.20 1.36 -5.28
CA GLU A 81 -11.12 1.43 -4.13
C GLU A 81 -12.45 0.75 -4.43
N ILE A 82 -13.10 1.07 -5.56
CA ILE A 82 -14.42 0.49 -5.88
C ILE A 82 -14.36 -1.01 -6.13
N LYS A 83 -13.29 -1.51 -6.78
CA LYS A 83 -13.06 -2.95 -6.97
C LYS A 83 -12.95 -3.67 -5.62
N MET A 84 -12.20 -3.11 -4.68
CA MET A 84 -12.11 -3.64 -3.32
C MET A 84 -13.48 -3.61 -2.63
N THR A 85 -14.23 -2.51 -2.74
CA THR A 85 -15.57 -2.39 -2.14
C THR A 85 -16.55 -3.40 -2.74
N MET A 86 -16.54 -3.62 -4.05
CA MET A 86 -17.35 -4.66 -4.71
C MET A 86 -16.96 -6.06 -4.23
N PHE A 87 -15.67 -6.35 -4.10
CA PHE A 87 -15.18 -7.62 -3.55
C PHE A 87 -15.69 -7.83 -2.12
N LEU A 88 -15.59 -6.83 -1.25
CA LEU A 88 -16.08 -6.91 0.13
C LEU A 88 -17.60 -7.10 0.17
N MET A 89 -18.35 -6.33 -0.63
CA MET A 89 -19.81 -6.45 -0.75
C MET A 89 -20.23 -7.87 -1.13
N ASN A 90 -19.61 -8.47 -2.15
CA ASN A 90 -19.91 -9.81 -2.63
C ASN A 90 -19.59 -10.92 -1.60
N ASN A 91 -18.68 -10.64 -0.68
CA ASN A 91 -18.28 -11.57 0.39
C ASN A 91 -18.92 -11.25 1.75
N THR A 92 -19.78 -10.24 1.83
CA THR A 92 -20.47 -9.83 3.06
C THR A 92 -21.95 -10.23 3.00
N SER A 93 -22.49 -10.77 4.09
CA SER A 93 -23.93 -11.09 4.16
C SER A 93 -24.76 -9.83 4.06
N VAL A 94 -25.92 -9.91 3.40
CA VAL A 94 -26.86 -8.78 3.27
C VAL A 94 -27.33 -8.26 4.63
N ASP A 95 -27.36 -9.12 5.65
CA ASP A 95 -27.76 -8.76 7.01
C ASP A 95 -26.64 -8.06 7.82
N ASP A 96 -25.40 -8.03 7.30
CA ASP A 96 -24.28 -7.35 7.94
C ASP A 96 -24.43 -5.83 7.77
N PRO A 97 -24.24 -5.02 8.83
CA PRO A 97 -24.31 -3.55 8.74
C PRO A 97 -23.39 -2.95 7.68
N ASN A 98 -22.26 -3.59 7.36
CA ASN A 98 -21.31 -3.11 6.36
C ASN A 98 -21.80 -3.31 4.92
N TYR A 99 -22.68 -4.30 4.65
CA TYR A 99 -23.21 -4.51 3.30
C TYR A 99 -23.90 -3.26 2.75
N GLY A 100 -24.72 -2.60 3.57
CA GLY A 100 -25.42 -1.37 3.18
C GLY A 100 -24.49 -0.17 2.98
N ILE A 101 -23.29 -0.18 3.58
CA ILE A 101 -22.26 0.82 3.32
C ILE A 101 -21.64 0.56 1.94
N TYR A 102 -21.18 -0.67 1.69
CA TYR A 102 -20.56 -1.04 0.42
C TYR A 102 -21.53 -0.87 -0.76
N ALA A 103 -22.77 -1.34 -0.64
CA ALA A 103 -23.78 -1.19 -1.68
C ALA A 103 -24.10 0.28 -2.01
N ARG A 104 -24.04 1.16 -1.00
CA ARG A 104 -24.21 2.61 -1.21
C ARG A 104 -23.04 3.20 -1.98
N GLU A 105 -21.81 2.83 -1.63
CA GLU A 105 -20.61 3.31 -2.30
C GLU A 105 -20.56 2.83 -3.76
N VAL A 106 -20.87 1.56 -4.02
CA VAL A 106 -21.00 1.01 -5.39
C VAL A 106 -22.09 1.76 -6.18
N GLY A 107 -23.29 1.89 -5.62
CA GLY A 107 -24.37 2.60 -6.31
C GLY A 107 -24.08 4.09 -6.56
N GLN A 108 -23.30 4.75 -5.70
CA GLN A 108 -22.82 6.11 -5.95
C GLN A 108 -21.84 6.18 -7.11
N PHE A 109 -20.95 5.19 -7.24
CA PHE A 109 -19.98 5.12 -8.33
C PHE A 109 -20.69 4.89 -9.67
N GLU A 110 -21.61 3.92 -9.71
CA GLU A 110 -22.43 3.61 -10.89
C GLU A 110 -23.30 4.80 -11.31
N ALA A 111 -23.91 5.51 -10.36
CA ALA A 111 -24.69 6.72 -10.66
C ALA A 111 -23.83 7.86 -11.21
N GLU A 112 -22.54 7.91 -10.86
CA GLU A 112 -21.62 8.96 -11.30
C GLU A 112 -21.01 8.69 -12.68
N TYR A 113 -20.54 7.47 -12.92
CA TYR A 113 -19.79 7.11 -14.12
C TYR A 113 -20.58 6.24 -15.11
N GLY A 114 -21.76 5.77 -14.71
CA GLY A 114 -22.61 4.86 -15.47
C GLY A 114 -22.35 3.40 -15.09
N GLU A 115 -23.42 2.59 -15.10
CA GLU A 115 -23.34 1.13 -14.92
C GLU A 115 -22.45 0.47 -16.00
N ASP A 116 -22.42 1.04 -17.20
CA ASP A 116 -21.65 0.58 -18.36
C ASP A 116 -20.32 1.33 -18.53
N TRP A 117 -19.69 1.81 -17.45
CA TRP A 117 -18.40 2.51 -17.54
C TRP A 117 -17.38 1.66 -18.34
N ASP A 118 -16.81 2.26 -19.38
CA ASP A 118 -16.04 1.59 -20.44
C ASP A 118 -14.60 1.23 -20.06
N GLY A 119 -14.23 1.41 -18.80
CA GLY A 119 -12.87 1.19 -18.32
C GLY A 119 -11.94 2.40 -18.47
N THR A 120 -12.41 3.55 -18.98
CA THR A 120 -11.56 4.74 -19.11
C THR A 120 -11.18 5.31 -17.75
N THR A 121 -9.87 5.34 -17.44
CA THR A 121 -9.31 5.80 -16.16
C THR A 121 -8.42 7.04 -16.34
N ILE A 122 -8.16 7.78 -15.26
CA ILE A 122 -7.03 8.72 -15.19
C ILE A 122 -5.89 8.07 -14.43
N GLU A 123 -4.73 8.01 -15.07
CA GLU A 123 -3.50 7.55 -14.47
C GLU A 123 -2.61 8.73 -14.07
N TYR A 124 -2.05 8.65 -12.86
CA TYR A 124 -1.13 9.65 -12.31
C TYR A 124 0.34 9.16 -12.29
N GLY A 125 0.65 8.09 -13.04
CA GLY A 125 1.95 7.41 -13.06
C GLY A 125 2.04 6.32 -11.98
N ASN A 126 1.38 5.18 -12.21
CA ASN A 126 1.44 4.04 -11.29
C ASN A 126 2.79 3.32 -11.42
N ASP A 127 3.76 3.73 -10.62
CA ASP A 127 5.14 3.21 -10.69
C ASP A 127 5.40 2.02 -9.74
N PHE A 128 4.35 1.34 -9.24
CA PHE A 128 4.52 0.23 -8.30
C PHE A 128 4.31 -1.14 -8.96
N VAL A 129 5.01 -2.15 -8.45
CA VAL A 129 4.81 -3.55 -8.85
C VAL A 129 3.48 -4.04 -8.30
N SER A 130 2.61 -4.59 -9.16
CA SER A 130 1.36 -5.20 -8.72
C SER A 130 1.63 -6.56 -8.04
N ILE A 131 0.98 -6.81 -6.91
CA ILE A 131 1.07 -8.10 -6.20
C ILE A 131 0.23 -9.14 -6.97
N PRO A 132 0.83 -10.25 -7.46
CA PRO A 132 0.05 -11.30 -8.14
C PRO A 132 -0.95 -11.97 -7.21
N ASP A 133 -2.08 -12.45 -7.74
CA ASP A 133 -3.17 -13.07 -6.98
C ASP A 133 -2.72 -14.18 -6.01
N TYR A 134 -1.82 -15.06 -6.46
CA TYR A 134 -1.33 -16.14 -5.61
C TYR A 134 -0.51 -15.61 -4.41
N VAL A 135 0.20 -14.49 -4.60
CA VAL A 135 0.94 -13.80 -3.53
C VAL A 135 -0.05 -13.09 -2.63
N GLY A 136 -1.02 -12.36 -3.18
CA GLY A 136 -2.08 -11.69 -2.40
C GLY A 136 -2.82 -12.69 -1.49
N LYS A 137 -3.18 -13.85 -2.02
CA LYS A 137 -3.77 -14.95 -1.26
C LYS A 137 -2.83 -15.51 -0.19
N ALA A 138 -1.55 -15.73 -0.52
CA ALA A 138 -0.56 -16.20 0.44
C ALA A 138 -0.37 -15.22 1.60
N VAL A 139 -0.34 -13.91 1.32
CA VAL A 139 -0.27 -12.85 2.32
C VAL A 139 -1.48 -12.91 3.26
N TYR A 140 -2.69 -12.99 2.70
CA TYR A 140 -3.94 -13.08 3.48
C TYR A 140 -3.98 -14.33 4.38
N GLN A 141 -3.45 -15.46 3.89
CA GLN A 141 -3.44 -16.72 4.62
C GLN A 141 -2.25 -16.88 5.58
N GLY A 142 -1.33 -15.91 5.60
CA GLY A 142 -0.11 -15.97 6.40
C GLY A 142 0.93 -16.98 5.90
N ASP A 143 0.88 -17.38 4.63
CA ASP A 143 1.92 -18.18 3.99
C ASP A 143 3.14 -17.32 3.64
N LEU A 144 3.91 -17.00 4.67
CA LEU A 144 5.14 -16.21 4.56
C LEU A 144 6.16 -16.84 3.60
N ARG A 145 6.15 -18.16 3.41
CA ARG A 145 7.12 -18.84 2.54
C ARG A 145 6.93 -18.41 1.10
N THR A 146 5.69 -18.43 0.61
CA THR A 146 5.35 -18.02 -0.76
C THR A 146 5.66 -16.53 -0.98
N VAL A 147 5.34 -15.68 0.02
CA VAL A 147 5.66 -14.24 -0.04
C VAL A 147 7.17 -14.01 -0.14
N LEU A 148 7.97 -14.69 0.69
CA LEU A 148 9.43 -14.54 0.69
C LEU A 148 10.07 -15.10 -0.59
N GLN A 149 9.52 -16.17 -1.16
CA GLN A 149 9.96 -16.70 -2.46
C GLN A 149 9.71 -15.70 -3.58
N TRP A 150 8.55 -15.05 -3.58
CA TRP A 150 8.24 -14.02 -4.57
C TRP A 150 9.13 -12.79 -4.38
N LEU A 151 9.29 -12.30 -3.15
CA LEU A 151 10.19 -11.18 -2.85
C LEU A 151 11.63 -11.43 -3.35
N GLY A 152 12.13 -12.67 -3.25
CA GLY A 152 13.49 -13.03 -3.69
C GLY A 152 13.69 -13.26 -5.19
N LYS A 153 12.63 -13.26 -6.01
CA LYS A 153 12.69 -13.53 -7.46
C LYS A 153 12.85 -12.30 -8.35
N GLY A 154 13.08 -11.10 -7.79
CA GLY A 154 13.24 -9.87 -8.57
C GLY A 154 13.88 -8.76 -7.76
N ASN A 155 13.73 -7.51 -8.20
CA ASN A 155 14.20 -6.37 -7.43
C ASN A 155 13.45 -6.27 -6.10
N ILE A 156 14.14 -6.61 -5.02
CA ILE A 156 13.54 -6.67 -3.68
C ILE A 156 12.99 -5.30 -3.24
N LYS A 157 13.62 -4.19 -3.65
CA LYS A 157 13.19 -2.85 -3.27
C LYS A 157 11.87 -2.47 -3.92
N GLU A 158 11.70 -2.79 -5.20
CA GLU A 158 10.45 -2.59 -5.92
C GLU A 158 9.35 -3.51 -5.38
N ARG A 159 9.67 -4.80 -5.19
CA ARG A 159 8.71 -5.78 -4.65
C ARG A 159 8.33 -5.51 -3.20
N ALA A 160 9.21 -4.94 -2.39
CA ALA A 160 8.89 -4.50 -1.02
C ALA A 160 7.86 -3.35 -1.00
N ASN A 161 7.76 -2.58 -2.08
CA ASN A 161 6.79 -1.51 -2.30
C ASN A 161 5.57 -1.93 -3.13
N ALA A 162 5.44 -3.22 -3.43
CA ALA A 162 4.34 -3.73 -4.20
C ALA A 162 3.00 -3.56 -3.48
N LYS A 163 1.95 -3.39 -4.29
CA LYS A 163 0.58 -3.18 -3.81
C LYS A 163 -0.40 -4.10 -4.53
N LEU A 164 -1.47 -4.46 -3.82
CA LEU A 164 -2.59 -5.19 -4.39
C LEU A 164 -3.52 -4.20 -5.08
N GLU A 165 -3.35 -4.03 -6.39
CA GLU A 165 -4.04 -3.00 -7.18
C GLU A 165 -5.56 -3.09 -7.06
N ASP A 166 -6.13 -4.26 -7.31
CA ASP A 166 -7.59 -4.46 -7.21
C ASP A 166 -8.09 -4.59 -5.76
N GLY A 167 -7.16 -4.64 -4.81
CA GLY A 167 -7.42 -4.73 -3.39
C GLY A 167 -7.22 -3.41 -2.66
N GLY A 168 -7.54 -2.28 -3.29
CA GLY A 168 -7.46 -0.97 -2.63
C GLY A 168 -6.03 -0.44 -2.51
N ASN A 169 -5.12 -0.85 -3.39
CA ASN A 169 -3.70 -0.52 -3.33
C ASN A 169 -3.05 -0.86 -1.98
N ILE A 170 -3.51 -1.93 -1.31
CA ILE A 170 -2.95 -2.38 -0.04
C ILE A 170 -1.50 -2.84 -0.25
N SER A 171 -0.56 -2.22 0.47
CA SER A 171 0.87 -2.58 0.42
C SER A 171 1.19 -3.86 1.20
N LEU A 172 2.29 -4.52 0.83
CA LEU A 172 2.80 -5.66 1.63
C LEU A 172 3.10 -5.27 3.08
N LEU A 173 3.58 -4.05 3.32
CA LEU A 173 3.87 -3.55 4.67
C LEU A 173 2.59 -3.46 5.51
N LEU A 174 1.50 -2.96 4.94
CA LEU A 174 0.20 -2.89 5.62
C LEU A 174 -0.33 -4.29 5.95
N PHE A 175 -0.27 -5.23 5.01
CA PHE A 175 -0.66 -6.61 5.28
C PHE A 175 0.16 -7.25 6.41
N ALA A 176 1.48 -7.09 6.38
CA ALA A 176 2.37 -7.61 7.42
C ALA A 176 2.00 -7.02 8.79
N ALA A 177 1.67 -5.73 8.85
CA ALA A 177 1.30 -5.05 10.06
C ALA A 177 -0.07 -5.48 10.61
N MET A 178 -1.08 -5.60 9.74
CA MET A 178 -2.43 -6.07 10.12
C MET A 178 -2.40 -7.49 10.71
N ASN A 179 -1.52 -8.34 10.19
CA ASN A 179 -1.35 -9.71 10.66
C ASN A 179 -0.27 -9.86 11.75
N GLN A 180 0.28 -8.75 12.25
CA GLN A 180 1.32 -8.74 13.29
C GLN A 180 2.58 -9.56 12.94
N HIS A 181 2.91 -9.64 11.65
CA HIS A 181 4.13 -10.27 11.14
C HIS A 181 5.32 -9.32 11.26
N HIS A 182 5.74 -9.04 12.50
CA HIS A 182 6.76 -8.03 12.81
C HIS A 182 8.10 -8.27 12.11
N ASP A 183 8.55 -9.52 11.99
CA ASP A 183 9.80 -9.83 11.28
C ASP A 183 9.67 -9.55 9.78
N LEU A 184 8.49 -9.79 9.18
CA LEU A 184 8.23 -9.44 7.79
C LEU A 184 8.18 -7.92 7.62
N MET A 185 7.54 -7.18 8.52
CA MET A 185 7.57 -5.72 8.50
C MET A 185 9.02 -5.20 8.54
N SER A 186 9.80 -5.69 9.50
CA SER A 186 11.22 -5.36 9.65
C SER A 186 12.02 -5.67 8.38
N TYR A 187 11.79 -6.83 7.77
CA TYR A 187 12.43 -7.23 6.53
C TYR A 187 12.05 -6.32 5.36
N LEU A 188 10.77 -5.99 5.19
CA LEU A 188 10.29 -5.08 4.14
C LEU A 188 10.90 -3.68 4.30
N LEU A 189 10.89 -3.12 5.52
CA LEU A 189 11.45 -1.80 5.82
C LEU A 189 12.97 -1.75 5.58
N LEU A 190 13.71 -2.79 6.01
CA LEU A 190 15.15 -2.93 5.71
C LEU A 190 15.43 -2.99 4.21
N ASN A 191 14.50 -3.49 3.40
CA ASN A 191 14.62 -3.54 1.95
C ASN A 191 13.95 -2.34 1.25
N GLY A 192 13.66 -1.27 1.97
CA GLY A 192 13.22 0.01 1.39
C GLY A 192 11.73 0.10 1.09
N ALA A 193 10.89 -0.71 1.74
CA ALA A 193 9.46 -0.46 1.76
C ALA A 193 9.18 0.95 2.30
N ASP A 194 8.31 1.69 1.62
CA ASP A 194 7.84 2.99 2.05
C ASP A 194 6.98 2.84 3.30
N VAL A 195 7.51 3.34 4.42
CA VAL A 195 6.82 3.35 5.72
C VAL A 195 5.50 4.13 5.67
N ASN A 196 5.39 5.09 4.74
CA ASN A 196 4.23 5.94 4.53
C ASN A 196 3.42 5.54 3.30
N ALA A 197 3.58 4.30 2.81
CA ALA A 197 2.83 3.81 1.66
C ALA A 197 1.32 4.07 1.84
N LEU A 198 0.72 4.66 0.81
CA LEU A 198 -0.69 5.02 0.79
C LEU A 198 -1.52 3.92 0.11
N ASP A 199 -2.72 3.69 0.64
CA ASP A 199 -3.77 2.92 -0.02
C ASP A 199 -4.52 3.77 -1.08
N SER A 200 -5.57 3.21 -1.68
CA SER A 200 -6.37 3.91 -2.69
C SER A 200 -7.22 5.06 -2.13
N ALA A 201 -7.46 5.09 -0.82
CA ALA A 201 -8.09 6.21 -0.13
C ALA A 201 -7.08 7.30 0.28
N GLY A 202 -5.79 7.12 -0.04
CA GLY A 202 -4.73 8.05 0.34
C GLY A 202 -4.41 8.04 1.83
N MET A 203 -4.75 6.95 2.55
CA MET A 203 -4.40 6.76 3.95
C MET A 203 -3.05 6.04 4.06
N SER A 204 -2.18 6.50 4.98
CA SER A 204 -0.93 5.80 5.25
C SER A 204 -1.16 4.50 6.01
N VAL A 205 -0.16 3.61 5.96
CA VAL A 205 -0.10 2.38 6.77
C VAL A 205 -0.38 2.68 8.26
N LEU A 206 0.19 3.77 8.80
CA LEU A 206 0.00 4.17 10.19
C LEU A 206 -1.45 4.57 10.50
N THR A 207 -2.09 5.37 9.63
CA THR A 207 -3.50 5.77 9.76
C THR A 207 -4.41 4.54 9.76
N LEU A 208 -4.23 3.64 8.78
CA LEU A 208 -5.05 2.45 8.62
C LEU A 208 -4.97 1.53 9.84
N ILE A 209 -3.77 1.30 10.37
CA ILE A 209 -3.57 0.46 11.56
C ILE A 209 -4.17 1.12 12.80
N GLY A 210 -4.04 2.45 12.94
CA GLY A 210 -4.62 3.20 14.06
C GLY A 210 -6.12 3.03 14.15
N CYS A 211 -6.82 3.05 13.01
CA CYS A 211 -8.28 2.93 12.95
C CYS A 211 -8.80 1.48 13.08
N ARG A 212 -7.93 0.46 13.09
CA ARG A 212 -8.38 -0.94 13.19
C ARG A 212 -8.61 -1.37 14.64
N PRO A 213 -9.70 -2.10 14.93
CA PRO A 213 -9.89 -2.67 16.26
C PRO A 213 -8.79 -3.69 16.58
N GLY A 214 -8.30 -3.67 17.82
CA GLY A 214 -7.34 -4.64 18.34
C GLY A 214 -6.01 -4.04 18.78
N ASN A 215 -5.19 -4.84 19.47
CA ASN A 215 -3.91 -4.38 19.99
C ASN A 215 -2.79 -4.54 18.95
N LEU A 216 -2.59 -3.51 18.13
CA LEU A 216 -1.52 -3.44 17.12
C LEU A 216 -0.31 -2.60 17.60
N SER A 217 -0.14 -2.45 18.92
CA SER A 217 0.86 -1.55 19.51
C SER A 217 2.30 -1.83 19.05
N ARG A 218 2.67 -3.10 18.86
CA ARG A 218 4.03 -3.46 18.42
C ARG A 218 4.26 -3.10 16.94
N ALA A 219 3.27 -3.27 16.08
CA ALA A 219 3.33 -2.82 14.68
C ALA A 219 3.39 -1.28 14.59
N VAL A 220 2.56 -0.57 15.36
CA VAL A 220 2.58 0.90 15.43
C VAL A 220 3.93 1.42 15.90
N ARG A 221 4.49 0.85 16.98
CA ARG A 221 5.81 1.24 17.49
C ARG A 221 6.90 0.98 16.46
N LEU A 222 6.86 -0.15 15.75
CA LEU A 222 7.80 -0.43 14.68
C LEU A 222 7.72 0.66 13.59
N LEU A 223 6.53 0.95 13.08
CA LEU A 223 6.30 1.97 12.05
C LEU A 223 6.76 3.37 12.49
N LEU A 224 6.32 3.83 13.66
CA LEU A 224 6.73 5.14 14.21
C LEU A 224 8.25 5.25 14.30
N SER A 225 8.90 4.17 14.69
CA SER A 225 10.35 4.14 14.83
C SER A 225 11.13 4.16 13.51
N TRP A 226 10.46 3.86 12.40
CA TRP A 226 10.92 4.04 11.02
C TRP A 226 10.45 5.36 10.40
N GLY A 227 9.86 6.25 11.20
CA GLY A 227 9.45 7.57 10.73
C GLY A 227 8.06 7.62 10.09
N ALA A 228 7.20 6.64 10.36
CA ALA A 228 5.82 6.67 9.87
C ALA A 228 5.10 7.97 10.28
N GLU A 229 4.28 8.51 9.39
CA GLU A 229 3.45 9.69 9.57
C GLU A 229 2.00 9.35 9.23
N LEU A 230 1.09 10.16 9.76
CA LEU A 230 -0.33 10.06 9.44
C LEU A 230 -0.60 10.78 8.12
N PHE A 231 -1.22 10.07 7.18
CA PHE A 231 -1.76 10.64 5.96
C PHE A 231 -3.25 10.30 5.82
N MET A 232 -4.00 11.22 5.22
CA MET A 232 -5.39 11.03 4.77
C MET A 232 -5.59 11.86 3.51
N ASP A 233 -6.32 11.31 2.54
CA ASP A 233 -6.50 11.90 1.21
C ASP A 233 -5.17 12.29 0.54
N GLY A 234 -4.11 11.52 0.82
CA GLY A 234 -2.75 11.75 0.32
C GLY A 234 -2.02 12.94 0.94
N LYS A 235 -2.56 13.56 1.99
CA LYS A 235 -1.95 14.71 2.67
C LYS A 235 -1.47 14.32 4.06
N GLY A 236 -0.24 14.73 4.39
CA GLY A 236 0.34 14.53 5.72
C GLY A 236 -0.40 15.36 6.76
N MET A 237 -0.70 14.75 7.91
CA MET A 237 -1.39 15.42 9.01
C MET A 237 -0.40 16.01 10.00
N ALA A 238 -0.56 17.30 10.29
CA ALA A 238 0.22 18.01 11.30
C ALA A 238 -0.69 18.88 12.17
N GLY A 239 -0.17 19.32 13.31
CA GLY A 239 -0.88 20.26 14.19
C GLY A 239 -2.29 19.79 14.58
N GLN A 240 -3.31 20.54 14.14
CA GLN A 240 -4.70 20.25 14.50
C GLN A 240 -5.25 19.00 13.79
N ASP A 241 -4.86 18.75 12.54
CA ASP A 241 -5.33 17.59 11.78
C ASP A 241 -4.86 16.29 12.43
N ARG A 242 -3.61 16.26 12.90
CA ARG A 242 -3.05 15.15 13.69
C ARG A 242 -3.87 14.89 14.96
N LYS A 243 -4.24 15.96 15.68
CA LYS A 243 -5.03 15.84 16.92
C LYS A 243 -6.42 15.27 16.64
N LEU A 244 -7.05 15.71 15.55
CA LEU A 244 -8.36 15.21 15.15
C LEU A 244 -8.31 13.72 14.82
N ALA A 245 -7.34 13.29 14.00
CA ALA A 245 -7.17 11.88 13.68
C ALA A 245 -6.87 11.02 14.91
N CYS A 246 -6.06 11.51 15.85
CA CYS A 246 -5.82 10.82 17.12
C CYS A 246 -7.10 10.71 17.97
N ALA A 247 -7.96 11.74 17.96
CA ALA A 247 -9.24 11.69 18.66
C ALA A 247 -10.16 10.61 18.06
N GLU A 248 -10.27 10.55 16.73
CA GLU A 248 -11.05 9.51 16.02
C GLU A 248 -10.53 8.10 16.32
N ILE A 249 -9.21 7.90 16.30
CA ILE A 249 -8.57 6.62 16.68
C ILE A 249 -8.90 6.26 18.13
N SER A 250 -8.88 7.24 19.04
CA SER A 250 -9.22 7.04 20.44
C SER A 250 -10.69 6.67 20.63
N GLU A 251 -11.61 7.34 19.93
CA GLU A 251 -13.05 7.07 19.94
C GLU A 251 -13.37 5.67 19.38
N GLY A 252 -12.58 5.20 18.42
CA GLY A 252 -12.62 3.82 17.90
C GLY A 252 -12.13 2.75 18.89
N GLY A 253 -11.74 3.12 20.11
CA GLY A 253 -11.29 2.22 21.17
C GLY A 253 -9.78 2.02 21.27
N ASN A 254 -8.99 2.77 20.51
CA ASN A 254 -7.53 2.64 20.43
C ASN A 254 -6.78 3.79 21.11
N ALA A 255 -7.25 4.25 22.27
CA ALA A 255 -6.68 5.38 23.00
C ALA A 255 -5.15 5.28 23.24
N ALA A 256 -4.64 4.08 23.54
CA ALA A 256 -3.20 3.87 23.72
C ALA A 256 -2.41 4.15 22.43
N ILE A 257 -2.93 3.73 21.27
CA ILE A 257 -2.31 3.98 19.97
C ILE A 257 -2.43 5.46 19.59
N ALA A 258 -3.58 6.09 19.85
CA ALA A 258 -3.78 7.52 19.64
C ALA A 258 -2.73 8.35 20.42
N ASN A 259 -2.47 7.99 21.68
CA ASN A 259 -1.45 8.66 22.49
C ASN A 259 -0.05 8.53 21.88
N LEU A 260 0.32 7.35 21.37
CA LEU A 260 1.61 7.15 20.67
C LEU A 260 1.77 8.09 19.47
N MET A 261 0.69 8.33 18.72
CA MET A 261 0.72 9.12 17.49
C MET A 261 0.54 10.63 17.73
N SER A 262 0.16 11.04 18.95
CA SER A 262 -0.19 12.42 19.28
C SER A 262 1.01 13.39 19.31
N SER A 263 2.23 12.87 19.50
CA SER A 263 3.46 13.65 19.66
C SER A 263 4.49 13.32 18.58
N GLU A 264 5.39 14.28 18.32
CA GLU A 264 6.50 14.13 17.38
C GLU A 264 7.63 13.22 17.88
N LEU A 265 7.66 12.91 19.17
CA LEU A 265 8.71 12.10 19.79
C LEU A 265 8.19 10.75 20.28
N TRP A 266 6.92 10.66 20.69
CA TRP A 266 6.39 9.47 21.33
C TRP A 266 6.39 8.26 20.41
N GLY A 267 6.91 7.12 20.90
CA GLY A 267 6.90 5.85 20.17
C GLY A 267 7.94 5.79 19.06
N ARG A 268 8.68 6.89 18.86
CA ARG A 268 9.67 7.05 17.80
C ARG A 268 11.07 6.83 18.35
N ARG A 269 11.98 6.51 17.43
CA ARG A 269 13.40 6.44 17.72
C ARG A 269 13.98 7.85 17.77
N CYS A 270 14.74 8.12 18.82
CA CYS A 270 15.38 9.41 19.07
C CYS A 270 16.86 9.22 19.38
N GLU A 271 17.61 10.30 19.25
CA GLU A 271 18.97 10.46 19.72
C GLU A 271 18.97 11.40 20.93
N VAL A 272 19.73 11.03 21.96
CA VAL A 272 19.97 11.91 23.12
C VAL A 272 21.00 12.96 22.71
N ILE A 273 20.59 14.23 22.66
CA ILE A 273 21.46 15.34 22.24
C ILE A 273 22.07 16.10 23.43
N SER A 274 21.47 15.98 24.61
CA SER A 274 22.00 16.53 25.85
C SER A 274 21.54 15.68 27.04
N ALA A 275 22.35 15.59 28.08
CA ALA A 275 22.03 14.84 29.29
C ALA A 275 21.97 15.79 30.50
N PRO A 276 20.98 15.67 31.40
CA PRO A 276 20.79 16.60 32.51
C PRO A 276 21.90 16.52 33.58
N ASN A 277 22.65 15.43 33.70
CA ASN A 277 23.72 15.27 34.70
C ASN A 277 24.89 14.44 34.14
N THR A 278 26.11 15.02 34.09
CA THR A 278 27.50 14.47 33.95
C THR A 278 27.81 13.19 33.15
N SER A 279 26.83 12.47 32.61
CA SER A 279 26.98 11.28 31.78
C SER A 279 27.03 11.69 30.32
N ASN A 280 28.18 12.24 29.92
CA ASN A 280 28.48 12.50 28.52
C ASN A 280 28.40 11.21 27.66
N ASP A 281 28.47 10.04 28.29
CA ASP A 281 28.44 8.73 27.63
C ASP A 281 27.08 8.41 26.98
N LEU A 282 26.01 9.12 27.36
CA LEU A 282 24.67 8.97 26.79
C LEU A 282 24.45 9.84 25.54
N VAL A 283 25.27 10.88 25.34
CA VAL A 283 25.11 11.78 24.19
C VAL A 283 25.38 11.00 22.91
N SER A 284 24.55 11.25 21.90
CA SER A 284 24.53 10.53 20.62
C SER A 284 24.14 9.06 20.68
N LYS A 285 23.67 8.56 21.82
CA LYS A 285 23.07 7.22 21.92
C LYS A 285 21.60 7.26 21.52
N THR A 286 21.15 6.16 20.94
CA THR A 286 19.79 6.02 20.43
C THR A 286 18.88 5.42 21.49
N CYS A 287 17.64 5.90 21.50
CA CYS A 287 16.59 5.48 22.41
C CYS A 287 15.26 5.43 21.69
N VAL A 288 14.27 4.77 22.30
CA VAL A 288 12.88 4.80 21.88
C VAL A 288 12.07 5.48 22.98
N VAL A 289 11.23 6.43 22.61
CA VAL A 289 10.35 7.10 23.57
C VAL A 289 9.18 6.17 23.87
N ASP A 290 9.11 5.66 25.09
CA ASP A 290 8.10 4.68 25.49
C ASP A 290 6.80 5.35 25.95
N ASP A 291 6.94 6.39 26.77
CA ASP A 291 5.86 7.08 27.47
C ASP A 291 6.17 8.58 27.67
N TYR A 292 5.16 9.39 27.98
CA TYR A 292 5.31 10.78 28.41
C TYR A 292 4.50 11.01 29.68
N ILE A 293 5.17 11.60 30.64
CA ILE A 293 4.66 11.85 31.97
C ILE A 293 4.21 13.30 32.01
N THR A 294 2.91 13.52 31.99
CA THR A 294 2.29 14.86 31.96
C THR A 294 2.63 15.69 33.20
N GLU A 295 2.80 15.05 34.36
CA GLU A 295 3.06 15.72 35.65
C GLU A 295 4.44 16.37 35.72
N SER A 296 5.45 15.70 35.18
CA SER A 296 6.83 16.19 35.14
C SER A 296 7.24 16.78 33.80
N ASN A 297 6.34 16.77 32.80
CA ASN A 297 6.62 17.21 31.43
C ASN A 297 7.83 16.49 30.81
N GLN A 298 8.00 15.20 31.13
CA GLN A 298 9.16 14.39 30.75
C GLN A 298 8.78 13.16 29.95
N TYR A 299 9.67 12.76 29.05
CA TYR A 299 9.58 11.50 28.32
C TYR A 299 10.29 10.38 29.08
N LYS A 300 9.59 9.26 29.21
CA LYS A 300 10.19 7.98 29.57
C LYS A 300 10.81 7.39 28.32
N VAL A 301 12.13 7.36 28.26
CA VAL A 301 12.86 6.80 27.13
C VAL A 301 13.52 5.50 27.52
N LYS A 302 13.59 4.57 26.57
CA LYS A 302 14.30 3.31 26.72
C LYS A 302 15.48 3.29 25.76
N MET A 303 16.68 3.17 26.31
CA MET A 303 17.92 3.07 25.53
C MET A 303 17.91 1.79 24.70
N GLU A 304 18.27 1.90 23.42
CA GLU A 304 18.04 0.84 22.42
C GLU A 304 18.83 -0.45 22.72
N PHE A 305 20.07 -0.32 23.22
CA PHE A 305 20.99 -1.45 23.41
C PHE A 305 21.20 -1.86 24.87
N THR A 306 21.12 -0.91 25.81
CA THR A 306 21.26 -1.19 27.25
C THR A 306 19.93 -1.55 27.91
N ASN A 307 18.80 -1.25 27.27
CA ASN A 307 17.46 -1.30 27.85
C ASN A 307 17.29 -0.44 29.12
N GLU A 308 18.24 0.44 29.42
CA GLU A 308 18.14 1.40 30.51
C GLU A 308 16.99 2.37 30.23
N VAL A 309 16.24 2.70 31.28
CA VAL A 309 15.10 3.63 31.19
C VAL A 309 15.49 4.94 31.84
N LEU A 310 15.34 6.03 31.11
CA LEU A 310 15.67 7.39 31.55
C LEU A 310 14.43 8.29 31.47
N LEU A 311 14.43 9.34 32.28
CA LEU A 311 13.49 10.45 32.16
C LEU A 311 14.22 11.63 31.55
N LEU A 312 13.78 12.07 30.38
CA LEU A 312 14.41 13.13 29.61
C LEU A 312 13.37 14.16 29.18
N ASP A 313 13.76 15.43 29.16
CA ASP A 313 12.92 16.50 28.66
C ASP A 313 12.88 16.45 27.11
N SER A 314 11.92 17.14 26.49
CA SER A 314 11.87 17.26 25.02
C SER A 314 13.19 17.79 24.45
N ASP A 315 13.83 18.72 25.16
CA ASP A 315 15.02 19.43 24.72
C ASP A 315 16.29 18.55 24.79
N ASN A 316 16.19 17.39 25.45
CA ASN A 316 17.26 16.39 25.49
C ASN A 316 17.20 15.43 24.29
N LEU A 317 16.12 15.45 23.51
CA LEU A 317 15.82 14.46 22.49
C LEU A 317 15.73 15.09 21.12
N LYS A 318 16.28 14.38 20.13
CA LYS A 318 16.07 14.69 18.72
C LYS A 318 15.56 13.45 18.01
N ARG A 319 14.50 13.58 17.22
CA ARG A 319 14.00 12.48 16.38
C ARG A 319 15.10 11.96 15.45
N ARG A 320 15.26 10.64 15.42
CA ARG A 320 16.22 9.91 14.57
C ARG A 320 15.60 8.60 14.13
N ASP A 321 14.80 8.67 13.07
CA ASP A 321 14.12 7.51 12.52
C ASP A 321 15.11 6.45 12.02
N ARG A 322 14.69 5.19 12.04
CA ARG A 322 15.44 4.10 11.45
C ARG A 322 15.53 4.26 9.93
N THR A 323 16.65 3.82 9.39
CA THR A 323 16.88 3.67 7.95
C THR A 323 17.48 2.30 7.67
N PRO A 324 17.50 1.82 6.42
CA PRO A 324 18.22 0.58 6.09
C PRO A 324 19.70 0.59 6.49
N GLN A 325 20.32 1.78 6.60
CA GLN A 325 21.72 1.95 7.02
C GLN A 325 21.88 2.13 8.54
N ASP A 326 20.84 2.58 9.24
CA ASP A 326 20.81 2.78 10.70
C ASP A 326 19.54 2.18 11.36
N PRO A 327 19.30 0.86 11.23
CA PRO A 327 18.08 0.21 11.75
C PRO A 327 18.18 -0.23 13.22
N GLY A 328 19.37 -0.36 13.78
CA GLY A 328 19.60 -0.90 15.14
C GLY A 328 19.42 -2.42 15.29
N TYR A 329 18.91 -3.09 14.27
CA TYR A 329 18.77 -4.56 14.17
C TYR A 329 18.89 -4.99 12.70
N TYR A 330 18.95 -6.30 12.43
CA TYR A 330 18.90 -6.79 11.05
C TYR A 330 18.04 -8.05 10.93
N VAL A 331 17.25 -8.16 9.85
CA VAL A 331 16.47 -9.36 9.54
C VAL A 331 16.89 -9.89 8.19
N GLU A 332 17.31 -11.16 8.13
CA GLU A 332 17.74 -11.79 6.87
C GLU A 332 16.76 -12.83 6.32
N CYS A 333 16.67 -12.84 4.98
CA CYS A 333 16.16 -13.88 4.10
C CYS A 333 17.03 -15.16 4.02
N LYS A 334 16.78 -16.25 4.78
CA LYS A 334 17.48 -17.53 4.54
C LYS A 334 16.53 -18.70 4.35
N ASN A 335 16.62 -19.38 3.20
CA ASN A 335 15.78 -20.54 2.87
C ASN A 335 14.27 -20.25 3.04
N ASN A 336 13.82 -19.05 2.64
CA ASN A 336 12.45 -18.57 2.81
C ASN A 336 11.99 -18.52 4.28
N ARG A 337 12.93 -18.21 5.19
CA ARG A 337 12.68 -17.94 6.60
C ARG A 337 13.39 -16.66 7.00
N LEU A 338 12.70 -15.86 7.80
CA LEU A 338 13.24 -14.64 8.38
C LEU A 338 14.03 -14.97 9.63
N ILE A 339 15.24 -14.44 9.75
CA ILE A 339 16.10 -14.62 10.92
C ILE A 339 16.43 -13.23 11.46
N HIS A 340 15.94 -12.94 12.67
CA HIS A 340 16.22 -11.71 13.39
C HIS A 340 17.63 -11.75 14.00
N ARG A 341 18.32 -10.62 13.95
CA ARG A 341 19.66 -10.43 14.51
C ARG A 341 19.69 -9.14 15.32
N ASP A 342 20.04 -9.28 16.59
CA ASP A 342 20.28 -8.18 17.51
C ASP A 342 21.77 -7.89 17.63
N PHE A 343 22.10 -6.65 17.98
CA PHE A 343 23.47 -6.18 18.16
C PHE A 343 23.66 -5.64 19.58
N LYS A 344 24.90 -5.57 20.04
CA LYS A 344 25.22 -5.00 21.37
C LYS A 344 25.34 -3.48 21.33
N SER A 345 25.55 -2.90 20.15
CA SER A 345 25.58 -1.46 19.97
C SER A 345 25.14 -1.05 18.56
N ASN A 346 24.82 0.24 18.39
CA ASN A 346 24.43 0.77 17.09
C ASN A 346 25.60 0.72 16.10
N GLU A 347 26.81 0.98 16.60
CA GLU A 347 28.04 0.96 15.81
C GLU A 347 28.34 -0.45 15.28
N GLU A 348 28.08 -1.50 16.08
CA GLU A 348 28.19 -2.89 15.64
C GLU A 348 27.17 -3.22 14.53
N CYS A 349 25.92 -2.78 14.69
CA CYS A 349 24.87 -2.94 13.68
C CYS A 349 25.24 -2.24 12.35
N GLN A 350 25.69 -0.99 12.42
CA GLN A 350 26.11 -0.21 11.26
C GLN A 350 27.33 -0.82 10.56
N ALA A 351 28.32 -1.29 11.32
CA ALA A 351 29.48 -1.98 10.77
C ALA A 351 29.09 -3.28 10.06
N PHE A 352 28.15 -4.04 10.64
CA PHE A 352 27.60 -5.23 10.01
C PHE A 352 26.92 -4.89 8.67
N ILE A 353 26.06 -3.87 8.64
CA ILE A 353 25.37 -3.44 7.41
C ILE A 353 26.36 -2.95 6.36
N ALA A 354 27.34 -2.14 6.76
CA ALA A 354 28.40 -1.68 5.86
C ALA A 354 29.20 -2.87 5.26
N SER A 355 29.43 -3.92 6.04
CA SER A 355 30.10 -5.14 5.56
C SER A 355 29.27 -5.91 4.52
N LEU A 356 27.94 -5.90 4.63
CA LEU A 356 27.07 -6.51 3.62
C LEU A 356 27.14 -5.73 2.30
N CYS A 357 27.10 -4.41 2.35
CA CYS A 357 27.24 -3.55 1.17
C CYS A 357 28.62 -3.70 0.52
N ALA A 358 29.68 -3.94 1.31
CA ALA A 358 31.03 -4.16 0.80
C ALA A 358 31.26 -5.57 0.20
N ASN A 359 30.59 -6.59 0.74
CA ASN A 359 30.80 -7.99 0.37
C ASN A 359 29.80 -8.53 -0.66
N GLY A 360 28.75 -7.80 -1.01
CA GLY A 360 27.67 -8.33 -1.85
C GLY A 360 26.90 -7.29 -2.66
N GLN A 361 27.19 -7.29 -3.96
CA GLN A 361 26.33 -6.94 -5.10
C GLN A 361 26.14 -5.43 -5.38
N GLU A 362 26.83 -4.83 -6.37
CA GLU A 362 26.47 -5.00 -7.80
C GLU A 362 25.29 -5.95 -7.91
N ALA A 363 24.08 -5.39 -7.82
CA ALA A 363 22.93 -6.04 -8.40
C ALA A 363 23.43 -6.66 -9.70
N SER A 364 23.41 -7.99 -9.79
CA SER A 364 23.47 -8.61 -11.10
C SER A 364 22.46 -7.82 -11.90
N GLU A 365 22.92 -7.11 -12.92
CA GLU A 365 22.05 -6.67 -14.00
C GLU A 365 21.45 -7.97 -14.54
N VAL A 366 20.39 -8.42 -13.87
CA VAL A 366 19.39 -9.26 -14.48
C VAL A 366 18.86 -8.31 -15.53
N ASP A 367 19.26 -8.57 -16.77
CA ASP A 367 18.69 -7.95 -17.95
C ASP A 367 17.20 -7.76 -17.67
N PRO A 368 16.70 -6.51 -17.59
CA PRO A 368 15.31 -6.25 -17.22
C PRO A 368 14.34 -6.93 -18.20
N ASP A 369 14.83 -7.30 -19.38
CA ASP A 369 14.09 -8.05 -20.38
C ASP A 369 14.25 -9.57 -20.24
N ALA A 370 15.05 -10.11 -19.31
CA ALA A 370 15.25 -11.56 -19.17
C ALA A 370 13.98 -12.28 -18.71
N GLU A 371 13.20 -11.66 -17.84
CA GLU A 371 11.90 -12.19 -17.40
C GLU A 371 10.86 -12.09 -18.54
N ALA A 372 10.79 -10.95 -19.23
CA ALA A 372 9.96 -10.77 -20.42
C ALA A 372 10.33 -11.72 -21.57
N LYS A 373 11.63 -11.98 -21.79
CA LYS A 373 12.14 -12.95 -22.77
C LYS A 373 11.81 -14.38 -22.36
N ALA A 374 11.84 -14.70 -21.07
CA ALA A 374 11.47 -16.03 -20.57
C ALA A 374 9.96 -16.26 -20.69
N GLU A 375 9.14 -15.26 -20.39
CA GLU A 375 7.68 -15.31 -20.57
C GLU A 375 7.29 -15.38 -22.04
N GLN A 376 7.92 -14.58 -22.91
CA GLN A 376 7.72 -14.64 -24.36
C GLN A 376 8.16 -16.01 -24.92
N ALA A 377 9.32 -16.54 -24.50
CA ALA A 377 9.76 -17.86 -24.93
C ALA A 377 8.84 -18.98 -24.44
N ALA A 378 8.24 -18.85 -23.26
CA ALA A 378 7.24 -19.78 -22.76
C ALA A 378 5.93 -19.70 -23.56
N ALA A 379 5.48 -18.48 -23.90
CA ALA A 379 4.32 -18.27 -24.76
C ALA A 379 4.55 -18.83 -26.17
N ASP A 380 5.72 -18.60 -26.76
CA ASP A 380 6.11 -19.10 -28.08
C ASP A 380 6.17 -20.65 -28.09
N LEU A 381 6.68 -21.27 -27.02
CA LEU A 381 6.66 -22.73 -26.85
C LEU A 381 5.25 -23.30 -26.72
N LEU A 382 4.35 -22.60 -26.03
CA LEU A 382 2.94 -23.00 -25.92
C LEU A 382 2.21 -22.89 -27.26
N ALA A 383 2.55 -21.88 -28.06
CA ALA A 383 2.09 -21.70 -29.43
C ALA A 383 2.59 -22.82 -30.35
N GLU A 384 3.89 -23.16 -30.30
CA GLU A 384 4.47 -24.25 -31.09
C GLU A 384 3.88 -25.63 -30.74
N LEU A 385 3.51 -25.83 -29.47
CA LEU A 385 2.87 -27.06 -29.00
C LEU A 385 1.36 -27.11 -29.28
N GLY A 386 0.77 -26.04 -29.84
CA GLY A 386 -0.65 -25.97 -30.18
C GLY A 386 -1.58 -26.01 -28.96
N LEU A 387 -1.12 -25.50 -27.81
CA LEU A 387 -1.83 -25.53 -26.53
C LEU A 387 -2.51 -24.20 -26.19
N GLU A 388 -2.82 -23.37 -27.19
CA GLU A 388 -3.33 -22.00 -26.99
C GLU A 388 -4.76 -21.93 -26.42
N ASP A 389 -5.55 -23.02 -26.44
CA ASP A 389 -6.99 -23.01 -26.10
C ASP A 389 -7.38 -23.90 -24.89
N MET A 390 -6.76 -23.72 -23.72
CA MET A 390 -7.19 -24.41 -22.48
C MET A 390 -7.58 -23.50 -21.31
N GLU A 391 -7.85 -22.21 -21.57
CA GLU A 391 -8.51 -21.33 -20.60
C GLU A 391 -9.74 -20.63 -21.21
N SER A 392 -10.73 -21.42 -21.63
CA SER A 392 -12.06 -20.90 -21.98
C SER A 392 -13.12 -22.01 -22.00
N LEU A 393 -13.39 -22.67 -20.88
CA LEU A 393 -14.65 -23.42 -20.70
C LEU A 393 -15.15 -23.34 -19.26
N GLY A 394 -15.65 -22.16 -18.90
CA GLY A 394 -16.35 -21.92 -17.65
C GLY A 394 -17.70 -21.26 -17.87
N SER A 395 -18.60 -21.85 -18.68
CA SER A 395 -20.05 -21.60 -18.59
C SER A 395 -20.89 -22.52 -19.51
N SER A 396 -21.60 -23.48 -18.91
CA SER A 396 -23.06 -23.64 -19.01
C SER A 396 -23.56 -25.09 -18.88
N ALA A 397 -24.54 -25.22 -17.97
CA ALA A 397 -25.72 -26.10 -18.01
C ALA A 397 -25.58 -27.59 -18.42
N SER A 398 -25.74 -28.44 -17.41
CA SER A 398 -26.68 -29.57 -17.33
C SER A 398 -27.10 -30.26 -18.64
N LYS A 399 -26.63 -31.50 -18.85
CA LYS A 399 -27.48 -32.61 -19.31
C LYS A 399 -26.90 -33.98 -18.94
N LYS A 400 -27.82 -34.82 -18.47
CA LYS A 400 -27.68 -36.24 -18.10
C LYS A 400 -27.14 -37.06 -19.27
N GLU A 401 -26.31 -38.06 -18.97
CA GLU A 401 -26.53 -39.51 -19.25
C GLU A 401 -25.27 -40.30 -18.88
N LYS A 402 -25.33 -41.13 -17.83
CA LYS A 402 -25.39 -42.61 -17.87
C LYS A 402 -24.22 -43.27 -18.62
N HIS A 403 -23.24 -43.77 -17.85
CA HIS A 403 -22.33 -44.82 -18.31
C HIS A 403 -22.78 -46.22 -17.83
N PRO A 404 -22.59 -47.26 -18.69
CA PRO A 404 -23.06 -48.61 -18.43
C PRO A 404 -22.03 -49.46 -17.67
N VAL A 405 -22.56 -50.47 -16.99
CA VAL A 405 -21.86 -51.51 -16.25
C VAL A 405 -21.28 -52.58 -17.20
N THR A 406 -20.03 -53.00 -16.99
CA THR A 406 -19.56 -54.39 -17.18
C THR A 406 -18.33 -54.65 -16.29
N THR A 407 -18.51 -55.37 -15.18
CA THR A 407 -18.14 -56.78 -14.94
C THR A 407 -16.65 -57.13 -14.93
N GLY A 408 -16.11 -57.36 -13.73
CA GLY A 408 -14.86 -58.09 -13.48
C GLY A 408 -14.89 -58.78 -12.11
N ARG A 409 -15.18 -60.08 -12.11
CA ARG A 409 -15.23 -60.97 -10.93
C ARG A 409 -13.83 -61.19 -10.31
N LYS A 410 -13.73 -61.19 -8.97
CA LYS A 410 -13.09 -62.31 -8.23
C LYS A 410 -13.56 -62.45 -6.78
N LYS A 411 -13.91 -63.70 -6.48
CA LYS A 411 -14.45 -64.39 -5.28
C LYS A 411 -13.59 -64.21 -4.00
N LYS A 412 -14.21 -63.88 -2.86
CA LYS A 412 -14.66 -64.72 -1.70
C LYS A 412 -13.61 -65.01 -0.61
N ARG A 413 -13.93 -64.61 0.63
CA ARG A 413 -14.10 -65.44 1.85
C ARG A 413 -14.52 -64.49 3.01
N GLY A 414 -15.74 -64.59 3.54
CA GLY A 414 -16.08 -65.36 4.76
C GLY A 414 -15.65 -64.56 6.00
N GLY A 415 -16.47 -64.07 6.93
CA GLY A 415 -17.85 -64.34 7.30
C GLY A 415 -17.90 -64.43 8.84
N LYS A 416 -18.62 -63.54 9.53
CA LYS A 416 -19.45 -63.86 10.71
C LYS A 416 -20.07 -62.60 11.31
N ARG A 417 -21.39 -62.70 11.51
CA ARG A 417 -22.25 -61.78 12.26
C ARG A 417 -22.06 -61.98 13.76
N LYS A 418 -22.33 -60.93 14.54
CA LYS A 418 -23.29 -60.82 15.66
C LYS A 418 -22.94 -59.51 16.38
N GLY A 419 -23.85 -58.52 16.43
CA GLY A 419 -24.85 -58.37 17.50
C GLY A 419 -24.20 -57.49 18.60
N VAL A 420 -24.81 -56.52 19.26
CA VAL A 420 -26.19 -56.13 19.55
C VAL A 420 -26.12 -54.63 19.92
N LYS A 421 -27.23 -53.91 19.77
CA LYS A 421 -27.44 -52.50 20.15
C LYS A 421 -27.55 -52.32 21.70
N PRO A 422 -28.16 -51.24 22.23
CA PRO A 422 -27.48 -50.10 22.81
C PRO A 422 -27.81 -49.96 24.32
N VAL A 423 -27.20 -48.99 24.98
CA VAL A 423 -27.89 -48.11 25.95
C VAL A 423 -27.36 -46.71 25.72
#